data_AF-M0QD19-F1
#
_entry.id   AF-M0QD19-F1
#
_cell.length_a   1.000
_cell.length_b   1.000
_cell.length_c   1.000
_cell.angle_alpha   90.00
_cell.angle_beta   90.00
_cell.angle_gamma   90.00
#
_symmetry.space_group_name_H-M   'P 1'
#
loop_
_entity.id
_entity.type
_entity.pdbx_description
1 polymer ?
#
loop_
_entity_poly.entity_id
_entity_poly.type
_entity_poly.pdbx_seq_one_letter_code
_entity_poly.pdbx_strand_id
1 'polypeptide(L)'
;MRDSTPSRLPLPSEYIMVLQEMSRDPLTAGEVRAAIADLGDPGLREQITPMPSRWRADDYELFAVDGRVRTAEIERRIRMAVDEWFEDRGGLLTTGISDDERRRIAEWTSEQFYLEMEVWRRRHPDAPYED
;
A
#
# COMPACT_ATOMS: atom_id res chain seq x y z
N MET A 1 -13.09 29.98 26.66
CA MET A 1 -13.14 29.04 25.51
C MET A 1 -12.55 27.73 25.99
N ARG A 2 -13.36 26.66 26.08
CA ARG A 2 -12.86 25.32 26.39
C ARG A 2 -12.68 24.59 25.06
N ASP A 3 -11.43 24.29 24.70
CA ASP A 3 -11.14 23.27 23.71
C ASP A 3 -11.69 21.95 24.23
N SER A 4 -12.85 21.57 23.69
CA SER A 4 -13.44 20.26 23.91
C SER A 4 -13.05 19.42 22.71
N THR A 5 -11.79 18.99 22.64
CA THR A 5 -11.42 17.89 21.75
C THR A 5 -12.17 16.67 22.30
N PRO A 6 -13.14 16.08 21.58
CA PRO A 6 -13.78 14.88 22.06
C PRO A 6 -12.68 13.81 22.18
N SER A 7 -12.41 13.39 23.41
CA SER A 7 -11.60 12.20 23.66
C SER A 7 -12.36 11.05 23.01
N ARG A 8 -11.89 10.60 21.84
CA ARG A 8 -12.41 9.41 21.17
C ARG A 8 -12.15 8.25 22.13
N LEU A 9 -13.17 7.82 22.86
CA LEU A 9 -13.10 6.58 23.60
C LEU A 9 -12.75 5.48 22.59
N PRO A 10 -11.79 4.59 22.91
CA PRO A 10 -11.45 3.50 22.02
C PRO A 10 -12.70 2.67 21.74
N LEU A 11 -12.88 2.24 20.48
CA LEU A 11 -13.95 1.31 20.12
C LEU A 11 -13.88 0.09 21.04
N PRO A 12 -15.02 -0.39 21.60
CA PRO A 12 -14.99 -1.59 22.42
C PRO A 12 -14.45 -2.78 21.61
N SER A 13 -13.73 -3.68 22.29
CA SER A 13 -13.06 -4.83 21.67
C SER A 13 -13.98 -5.70 20.82
N GLU A 14 -15.24 -5.85 21.26
CA GLU A 14 -16.26 -6.63 20.57
C GLU A 14 -16.58 -6.05 19.19
N TYR A 15 -16.60 -4.71 19.06
CA TYR A 15 -16.82 -4.05 17.77
C TYR A 15 -15.62 -4.24 16.84
N ILE A 16 -14.39 -4.16 17.38
CA ILE A 16 -13.17 -4.42 16.60
C ILE A 16 -13.18 -5.85 16.07
N MET A 17 -13.55 -6.84 16.89
CA MET A 17 -13.65 -8.24 16.47
C MET A 17 -14.68 -8.45 15.35
N VAL A 18 -15.85 -7.82 15.44
CA VAL A 18 -16.87 -7.89 14.38
C VAL A 18 -16.34 -7.30 13.08
N LEU A 19 -15.71 -6.12 13.15
CA LEU A 19 -15.15 -5.46 11.97
C LEU A 19 -13.99 -6.28 11.36
N GLN A 20 -13.18 -6.92 12.19
CA GLN A 20 -12.14 -7.85 11.72
C GLN A 20 -12.74 -9.05 11.00
N GLU A 21 -13.82 -9.63 11.53
CA GLU A 21 -14.47 -10.78 10.88
C GLU A 21 -15.12 -10.39 9.55
N MET A 22 -15.83 -9.26 9.51
CA MET A 22 -16.37 -8.71 8.28
C MET A 22 -15.27 -8.36 7.27
N SER A 23 -14.11 -7.88 7.72
CA SER A 23 -12.99 -7.59 6.83
C SER A 23 -12.40 -8.82 6.13
N ARG A 24 -12.66 -10.03 6.66
CA ARG A 24 -12.25 -11.32 6.08
C ARG A 24 -13.30 -11.90 5.15
N ASP A 25 -14.56 -11.50 5.29
CA ASP A 25 -15.65 -11.92 4.42
C ASP A 25 -15.57 -11.18 3.08
N PRO A 26 -15.38 -11.87 1.94
CA PRO A 26 -15.30 -11.25 0.62
C PRO A 26 -16.51 -10.37 0.26
N LEU A 27 -17.69 -10.63 0.84
CA LEU A 27 -18.90 -9.87 0.57
C LEU A 27 -18.92 -8.50 1.25
N THR A 28 -18.23 -8.36 2.39
CA THR A 28 -18.27 -7.13 3.22
C THR A 28 -16.90 -6.46 3.38
N ALA A 29 -15.81 -7.12 2.98
CA ALA A 29 -14.44 -6.62 3.10
C ALA A 29 -14.23 -5.27 2.39
N GLY A 30 -14.86 -5.06 1.24
CA GLY A 30 -14.79 -3.80 0.50
C GLY A 30 -15.41 -2.63 1.28
N GLU A 31 -16.60 -2.83 1.85
CA GLU A 31 -17.32 -1.82 2.63
C GLU A 31 -16.57 -1.47 3.91
N VAL A 32 -16.01 -2.47 4.60
CA VAL A 32 -15.21 -2.28 5.81
C VAL A 32 -13.95 -1.46 5.50
N ARG A 33 -13.23 -1.78 4.42
CA ARG A 33 -12.04 -1.02 4.01
C ARG A 33 -12.36 0.43 3.69
N ALA A 34 -13.43 0.68 2.93
CA ALA A 34 -13.87 2.04 2.59
C ALA A 34 -14.22 2.83 3.86
N ALA A 35 -15.03 2.26 4.75
CA ALA A 35 -15.43 2.91 6.00
C ALA A 35 -14.23 3.25 6.91
N ILE A 36 -13.23 2.39 6.95
CA ILE A 36 -12.01 2.62 7.74
C ILE A 36 -11.12 3.69 7.10
N ALA A 37 -10.99 3.69 5.77
CA ALA A 37 -10.24 4.71 5.05
C ALA A 37 -10.83 6.10 5.31
N ASP A 38 -12.17 6.23 5.28
CA ASP A 38 -12.89 7.47 5.57
C ASP A 38 -12.70 7.97 7.01
N LEU A 39 -12.51 7.06 7.98
CA LEU A 39 -12.27 7.43 9.38
C LEU A 39 -10.91 8.12 9.60
N GLY A 40 -9.96 7.93 8.68
CA GLY A 40 -8.64 8.55 8.72
C GLY A 40 -7.82 8.21 9.97
N ASP A 41 -8.08 7.07 10.61
CA ASP A 41 -7.39 6.59 11.81
C ASP A 41 -6.46 5.41 11.47
N PRO A 42 -5.14 5.65 11.33
CA PRO A 42 -4.20 4.60 10.95
C PRO A 42 -4.09 3.48 11.99
N GLY A 43 -4.24 3.82 13.28
CA GLY A 43 -4.14 2.85 14.36
C GLY A 43 -5.34 1.91 14.39
N LEU A 44 -6.53 2.43 14.09
CA LEU A 44 -7.74 1.62 13.94
C LEU A 44 -7.71 0.81 12.64
N ARG A 45 -7.23 1.39 11.54
CA ARG A 45 -7.04 0.68 10.27
C ARG A 45 -6.14 -0.54 10.44
N GLU A 46 -5.01 -0.37 11.12
CA GLU A 46 -4.09 -1.48 11.36
C GLU A 46 -4.67 -2.57 12.27
N GLN A 47 -5.52 -2.19 13.23
CA GLN A 47 -6.20 -3.16 14.09
C GLN A 47 -7.24 -3.99 13.34
N ILE A 48 -8.01 -3.38 12.43
CA ILE A 48 -9.10 -4.07 11.74
C ILE A 48 -8.62 -4.77 10.46
N THR A 49 -7.87 -4.06 9.61
CA THR A 49 -7.28 -4.57 8.37
C THR A 49 -5.76 -4.46 8.45
N PRO A 50 -5.10 -5.37 9.20
CA PRO A 50 -3.64 -5.34 9.32
C PRO A 50 -2.98 -5.51 7.96
N MET A 51 -1.86 -4.81 7.76
CA MET A 51 -1.12 -4.94 6.52
C MET A 51 -0.57 -6.37 6.41
N PRO A 52 -0.76 -7.07 5.28
CA PRO A 52 -0.20 -8.40 5.10
C PRO A 52 1.33 -8.36 5.19
N SER A 53 1.91 -9.33 5.90
CA SER A 53 3.38 -9.42 6.07
C SER A 53 4.10 -9.97 4.84
N ARG A 54 3.36 -10.56 3.89
CA ARG A 54 3.87 -11.16 2.66
C ARG A 54 2.85 -11.00 1.54
N TRP A 55 3.36 -10.78 0.33
CA TRP A 55 2.63 -10.76 -0.92
C TRP A 55 3.55 -11.22 -2.05
N ARG A 56 2.97 -11.61 -3.19
CA ARG A 56 3.71 -11.89 -4.42
C ARG A 56 3.89 -10.62 -5.22
N ALA A 57 4.94 -10.58 -6.04
CA ALA A 57 5.23 -9.40 -6.88
C ALA A 57 4.14 -9.14 -7.94
N ASP A 58 3.30 -10.13 -8.23
CA ASP A 58 2.19 -10.11 -9.20
C ASP A 58 0.79 -10.08 -8.55
N ASP A 59 0.68 -9.81 -7.24
CA ASP A 59 -0.60 -9.70 -6.52
C ASP A 59 -1.32 -8.36 -6.81
N TYR A 60 -1.58 -8.07 -8.09
CA TYR A 60 -2.21 -6.82 -8.54
C TYR A 60 -3.60 -6.57 -7.93
N GLU A 61 -4.34 -7.64 -7.61
CA GLU A 61 -5.61 -7.53 -6.89
C GLU A 61 -5.40 -6.94 -5.50
N LEU A 62 -4.38 -7.40 -4.76
CA LEU A 62 -4.04 -6.86 -3.45
C LEU A 62 -3.57 -5.40 -3.55
N PHE A 63 -2.77 -5.08 -4.57
CA PHE A 63 -2.32 -3.70 -4.81
C PHE A 63 -3.46 -2.76 -5.20
N ALA A 64 -4.52 -3.28 -5.82
CA ALA A 64 -5.70 -2.49 -6.15
C ALA A 64 -6.49 -2.13 -4.89
N VAL A 65 -6.64 -3.06 -3.95
CA VAL A 65 -7.54 -2.93 -2.79
C VAL A 65 -6.87 -2.50 -1.48
N ASP A 66 -5.54 -2.45 -1.43
CA ASP A 66 -4.78 -1.91 -0.30
C ASP A 66 -3.61 -1.03 -0.77
N GLY A 67 -3.82 0.28 -0.70
CA GLY A 67 -2.86 1.31 -1.05
C GLY A 67 -1.57 1.23 -0.23
N ARG A 68 -1.60 0.71 1.00
CA ARG A 68 -0.37 0.54 1.81
C ARG A 68 0.53 -0.52 1.22
N VAL A 69 -0.06 -1.64 0.81
CA VAL A 69 0.68 -2.74 0.16
C VAL A 69 1.20 -2.28 -1.19
N ARG A 70 0.39 -1.53 -1.95
CA ARG A 70 0.79 -0.89 -3.21
C ARG A 70 2.03 -0.01 -3.02
N THR A 71 2.01 0.92 -2.05
CA THR A 71 3.17 1.78 -1.75
C THR A 71 4.39 0.96 -1.33
N ALA A 72 4.22 -0.03 -0.45
CA ALA A 72 5.31 -0.87 0.01
C ALA A 72 5.94 -1.71 -1.12
N GLU A 73 5.15 -2.18 -2.08
CA GLU A 73 5.64 -2.88 -3.27
C GLU A 73 6.42 -1.94 -4.20
N ILE A 74 5.93 -0.72 -4.44
CA ILE A 74 6.67 0.28 -5.22
C ILE A 74 8.03 0.54 -4.57
N GLU A 75 8.08 0.78 -3.26
CA GLU A 75 9.33 0.98 -2.52
C GLU A 75 10.27 -0.24 -2.62
N ARG A 76 9.71 -1.46 -2.54
CA ARG A 76 10.48 -2.68 -2.69
C ARG A 76 11.12 -2.77 -4.08
N ARG A 77 10.36 -2.47 -5.14
CA ARG A 77 10.85 -2.47 -6.52
C ARG A 77 11.90 -1.38 -6.76
N ILE A 78 11.73 -0.19 -6.17
CA ILE A 78 12.73 0.88 -6.23
C ILE A 78 14.04 0.42 -5.59
N ARG A 79 14.00 -0.21 -4.40
CA ARG A 79 15.20 -0.77 -3.77
C ARG A 79 15.89 -1.78 -4.69
N MET A 80 15.14 -2.71 -5.26
CA MET A 80 15.69 -3.70 -6.20
C MET A 80 16.32 -3.05 -7.44
N ALA A 81 15.69 -2.05 -8.03
CA ALA A 81 16.23 -1.35 -9.20
C ALA A 81 17.50 -0.56 -8.86
N VAL A 82 17.60 -0.02 -7.64
CA VAL A 82 18.83 0.60 -7.14
C VAL A 82 19.92 -0.46 -6.94
N ASP A 83 19.59 -1.61 -6.37
CA ASP A 83 20.54 -2.72 -6.18
C ASP A 83 21.06 -3.25 -7.53
N GLU A 84 20.17 -3.46 -8.50
CA GLU A 84 20.51 -3.85 -9.88
C GLU A 84 21.41 -2.82 -10.56
N TRP A 85 21.15 -1.52 -10.37
CA TRP A 85 22.02 -0.46 -10.88
C TRP A 85 23.44 -0.56 -10.33
N PHE A 86 23.61 -0.91 -9.04
CA PHE A 86 24.94 -1.11 -8.44
C PHE A 86 25.66 -2.32 -9.03
N GLU A 87 24.94 -3.42 -9.26
CA GLU A 87 25.46 -4.65 -9.87
C GLU A 87 25.91 -4.39 -11.32
N ASP A 88 25.08 -3.73 -12.14
CA ASP A 88 25.35 -3.44 -13.55
C ASP A 88 26.50 -2.45 -13.75
N ARG A 89 26.68 -1.49 -12.83
CA ARG A 89 27.82 -0.56 -12.84
C ARG A 89 29.10 -1.17 -12.26
N GLY A 90 29.07 -2.46 -11.89
CA GLY A 90 30.23 -3.23 -11.46
C GLY A 90 30.90 -2.72 -10.18
N GLY A 91 30.18 -1.97 -9.35
CA GLY A 91 30.77 -1.30 -8.17
C GLY A 91 31.91 -0.31 -8.50
N LEU A 92 32.07 0.07 -9.78
CA LEU A 92 33.20 0.90 -10.25
C LEU A 92 33.07 2.38 -9.89
N LEU A 93 31.88 2.82 -9.46
CA LEU A 93 31.64 4.19 -9.03
C LEU A 93 31.92 4.31 -7.53
N THR A 94 33.10 4.81 -7.18
CA THR A 94 33.50 5.12 -5.79
C THR A 94 32.61 6.18 -5.13
N THR A 95 31.85 6.94 -5.91
CA THR A 95 30.97 8.02 -5.45
C THR A 95 29.55 7.55 -5.10
N GLY A 96 29.19 6.30 -5.39
CA GLY A 96 27.82 5.80 -5.24
C GLY A 96 26.83 6.37 -6.25
N ILE A 97 25.55 6.04 -6.07
CA ILE A 97 24.44 6.58 -6.87
C ILE A 97 24.16 8.04 -6.49
N SER A 98 23.99 8.91 -7.48
CA SER A 98 23.59 10.30 -7.21
C SER A 98 22.11 10.41 -6.83
N ASP A 99 21.72 11.45 -6.08
CA ASP A 99 20.31 11.70 -5.74
C ASP A 99 19.43 11.86 -6.99
N ASP A 100 19.96 12.50 -8.04
CA ASP A 100 19.26 12.65 -9.32
C ASP A 100 19.08 11.33 -10.07
N GLU A 101 20.04 10.40 -10.00
CA GLU A 101 19.87 9.05 -10.52
C GLU A 101 18.87 8.25 -9.70
N ARG A 102 18.98 8.31 -8.38
CA ARG A 102 18.05 7.63 -7.48
C ARG A 102 16.62 8.11 -7.69
N ARG A 103 16.41 9.42 -7.87
CA ARG A 103 15.11 9.99 -8.22
C ARG A 103 14.61 9.47 -9.56
N ARG A 104 15.45 9.45 -10.60
CA ARG A 104 15.07 8.93 -11.92
C ARG A 104 14.69 7.45 -11.89
N ILE A 105 15.43 6.62 -11.13
CA ILE A 105 15.08 5.22 -10.91
C ILE A 105 13.72 5.14 -10.22
N ALA A 106 13.52 5.90 -9.14
CA ALA A 106 12.27 5.90 -8.41
C ALA A 106 11.06 6.30 -9.27
N GLU A 107 11.18 7.37 -10.06
CA GLU A 107 10.16 7.85 -10.98
C GLU A 107 9.84 6.79 -12.05
N TRP A 108 10.87 6.27 -12.71
CA TRP A 108 10.69 5.26 -13.76
C TRP A 108 10.06 3.97 -13.22
N THR A 109 10.56 3.46 -12.09
CA THR A 109 10.00 2.24 -11.46
C THR A 109 8.55 2.44 -11.03
N SER A 110 8.22 3.61 -10.48
CA SER A 110 6.84 3.93 -10.11
C SER A 110 5.94 4.00 -11.34
N GLU A 111 6.38 4.64 -12.41
CA GLU A 111 5.65 4.73 -13.66
C GLU A 111 5.39 3.33 -14.26
N GLN A 112 6.41 2.47 -14.31
CA GLN A 112 6.24 1.09 -14.79
C GLN A 112 5.22 0.32 -13.94
N PHE A 113 5.28 0.45 -12.61
CA PHE A 113 4.30 -0.18 -11.73
C PHE A 113 2.88 0.30 -12.02
N TYR A 114 2.66 1.60 -12.19
CA TYR A 114 1.34 2.13 -12.50
C TYR A 114 0.84 1.71 -13.89
N LEU A 115 1.72 1.59 -14.89
CA LEU A 115 1.37 1.05 -16.20
C LEU A 115 0.95 -0.43 -16.11
N GLU A 116 1.66 -1.24 -15.32
CA GLU A 116 1.27 -2.63 -15.05
C GLU A 116 -0.11 -2.70 -14.38
N MET A 117 -0.35 -1.88 -13.36
CA MET A 117 -1.64 -1.77 -12.69
C MET A 117 -2.75 -1.35 -13.67
N GLU A 118 -2.49 -0.39 -14.55
CA GLU A 118 -3.46 0.05 -15.55
C GLU A 118 -3.80 -1.08 -16.54
N VAL A 119 -2.78 -1.81 -17.02
CA VAL A 119 -2.98 -2.98 -17.88
C VAL A 119 -3.81 -4.05 -17.17
N TRP A 120 -3.53 -4.30 -15.89
CA TRP A 120 -4.29 -5.24 -15.09
C TRP A 120 -5.74 -4.79 -14.90
N ARG A 121 -5.99 -3.51 -14.59
CA ARG A 121 -7.33 -2.91 -14.44
C ARG A 121 -8.15 -3.01 -15.71
N ARG A 122 -7.55 -2.74 -16.88
CA ARG A 122 -8.25 -2.91 -18.17
C ARG A 122 -8.71 -4.34 -18.42
N ARG A 123 -8.04 -5.34 -17.83
CA ARG A 123 -8.41 -6.77 -17.91
C ARG A 123 -9.39 -7.19 -16.81
N HIS A 124 -9.53 -6.39 -15.75
CA HIS A 124 -10.40 -6.65 -14.59
C HIS A 124 -11.22 -5.40 -14.25
N PRO A 125 -12.16 -4.99 -15.13
CA PRO A 125 -12.89 -3.73 -14.97
C PRO A 125 -13.79 -3.70 -13.73
N ASP A 126 -14.21 -4.86 -13.25
CA ASP A 126 -15.08 -5.01 -12.07
C ASP A 126 -14.29 -5.11 -10.76
N ALA A 127 -12.95 -5.10 -10.81
CA ALA A 127 -12.14 -5.21 -9.61
C ALA A 127 -12.20 -3.91 -8.78
N PRO A 128 -12.38 -4.00 -7.46
CA PRO A 128 -12.36 -2.83 -6.58
C PRO A 128 -10.98 -2.16 -6.60
N TYR A 129 -10.97 -0.83 -6.52
CA TYR A 129 -9.75 -0.02 -6.49
C TYR A 129 -9.85 1.03 -5.38
N GLU A 130 -8.87 1.07 -4.47
CA GLU A 130 -8.72 2.14 -3.49
C GLU A 130 -8.14 3.37 -4.19
N ASP A 131 -9.00 4.37 -4.40
CA ASP A 131 -8.68 5.69 -4.96
C ASP A 131 -7.67 6.48 -4.12
#